data_AF-A0A8S3ITX5-F1
#
_entry.id   AF-A0A8S3ITX5-F1
#
_cell.length_a   1.000
_cell.length_b   1.000
_cell.length_c   1.000
_cell.angle_alpha   90.00
_cell.angle_beta   90.00
_cell.angle_gamma   90.00
#
_symmetry.space_group_name_H-M   'P 1'
#
loop_
_entity.id
_entity.type
_entity.pdbx_description
1 polymer ?
#
loop_
_entity_poly.entity_id
_entity_poly.type
_entity_poly.pdbx_seq_one_letter_code
_entity_poly.pdbx_strand_id
1 'polypeptide(L)'
;ERTFQCNECGLMYATRGDLRQHITKVHRCGVYAKMPAGGLSIRQRSHSSSLKNSQRSTNLSTSPIKYQARRCETIYRCSTCRSKFSHLRAIERHHYDIHHIDPFDTEAMKNSTVIDQEEIQDDYEQQQEQQLIEINQVQQSINDRDEDEQMAIIQFRNQNQNHDHSPLIVKIERGLVKQKPAKR
;
A
#
# COMPACT_ATOMS: atom_id res chain seq x y z
N GLU A 1 -9.26 45.24 -37.81
CA GLU A 1 -10.55 44.90 -37.18
C GLU A 1 -10.33 44.69 -35.68
N ARG A 2 -11.23 45.17 -34.80
CA ARG A 2 -11.15 44.96 -33.35
C ARG A 2 -12.18 43.90 -32.97
N THR A 3 -11.76 42.65 -32.84
CA THR A 3 -12.68 41.50 -32.75
C THR A 3 -12.91 41.00 -31.31
N PHE A 4 -12.27 41.59 -30.31
CA PHE A 4 -12.30 41.07 -28.94
C PHE A 4 -12.94 42.07 -27.98
N GLN A 5 -14.13 41.75 -27.47
CA GLN A 5 -14.90 42.60 -26.57
C GLN A 5 -14.79 42.11 -25.11
N CYS A 6 -14.68 43.05 -24.16
CA CYS A 6 -14.80 42.74 -22.73
C CYS A 6 -16.25 42.53 -22.33
N ASN A 7 -16.56 41.43 -21.64
CA ASN A 7 -17.92 41.11 -21.21
C ASN A 7 -18.43 42.01 -20.07
N GLU A 8 -17.53 42.62 -19.31
CA GLU A 8 -17.90 43.43 -18.14
C GLU A 8 -18.12 44.91 -18.49
N CYS A 9 -17.25 45.50 -19.32
CA CYS A 9 -17.34 46.92 -19.67
C CYS A 9 -17.65 47.19 -21.15
N GLY A 10 -17.73 46.16 -21.99
CA GLY A 10 -18.07 46.29 -23.41
C GLY A 10 -16.98 46.87 -24.31
N LEU A 11 -15.80 47.21 -23.78
CA LEU A 11 -14.70 47.77 -24.57
C LEU A 11 -14.13 46.75 -25.57
N MET A 12 -13.77 47.23 -26.77
CA MET A 12 -13.26 46.41 -27.87
C MET A 12 -11.76 46.60 -28.10
N TYR A 13 -11.04 45.50 -28.30
CA TYR A 13 -9.58 45.45 -28.43
C TYR A 13 -9.15 44.88 -29.79
N ALA A 14 -7.98 45.31 -30.26
CA ALA A 14 -7.39 44.84 -31.51
C ALA A 14 -6.83 43.42 -31.39
N THR A 15 -6.31 43.05 -30.21
CA THR A 15 -5.75 41.72 -29.95
C THR A 15 -6.34 41.09 -28.69
N ARG A 16 -6.28 39.76 -28.62
CA ARG A 16 -6.67 38.99 -27.44
C ARG A 16 -5.76 39.26 -26.23
N GLY A 17 -4.51 39.68 -26.48
CA GLY A 17 -3.54 40.04 -25.44
C GLY A 17 -3.97 41.30 -24.68
N ASP A 18 -4.38 42.33 -25.42
CA ASP A 18 -4.84 43.60 -24.84
C ASP A 18 -6.12 43.41 -24.02
N LEU A 19 -7.06 42.59 -24.50
CA LEU A 19 -8.28 42.24 -23.76
C LEU A 19 -7.94 41.54 -22.43
N ARG A 20 -7.00 40.59 -22.41
CA ARG A 20 -6.55 39.92 -21.17
C ARG A 20 -5.90 40.90 -20.19
N GLN A 21 -5.06 41.81 -20.69
CA GLN A 21 -4.40 42.80 -19.87
C GLN A 21 -5.41 43.78 -19.25
N HIS A 22 -6.41 44.19 -20.04
CA HIS A 22 -7.53 44.99 -19.57
C HIS A 22 -8.33 44.30 -18.48
N ILE A 23 -8.78 43.05 -18.68
CA ILE A 23 -9.52 42.28 -17.66
C ILE A 23 -8.69 42.20 -16.37
N THR A 24 -7.39 41.92 -16.48
CA THR A 24 -6.51 41.80 -15.32
C THR A 24 -6.35 43.12 -14.56
N LYS A 25 -6.22 44.26 -15.25
CA LYS A 25 -5.99 45.56 -14.62
C LYS A 25 -7.27 46.23 -14.11
N VAL A 26 -8.36 46.13 -14.87
CA VAL A 26 -9.60 46.89 -14.62
C VAL A 26 -10.60 46.06 -13.81
N HIS A 27 -10.71 44.77 -14.11
CA HIS A 27 -11.75 43.90 -13.54
C HIS A 27 -11.23 42.96 -12.45
N ARG A 28 -9.93 42.66 -12.42
CA ARG A 28 -9.35 41.63 -11.54
C ARG A 28 -8.69 42.16 -10.26
N CYS A 29 -9.14 43.30 -9.75
CA CYS A 29 -8.71 43.83 -8.47
C CYS A 29 -9.56 43.20 -7.34
N GLY A 30 -9.15 42.04 -6.81
CA GLY A 30 -9.86 41.47 -5.67
C GLY A 30 -9.28 40.19 -5.07
N VAL A 31 -9.14 39.12 -5.85
CA VAL A 31 -8.98 37.78 -5.20
C VAL A 31 -7.82 36.94 -5.76
N TYR A 32 -7.29 37.24 -6.94
CA TYR A 32 -6.28 36.38 -7.60
C TYR A 32 -4.92 37.03 -7.87
N ALA A 33 -4.64 38.22 -7.32
CA ALA A 33 -3.37 38.94 -7.51
C ALA A 33 -2.15 38.30 -6.81
N LYS A 34 -2.34 37.18 -6.09
CA LYS A 34 -1.28 36.45 -5.37
C LYS A 34 -0.82 35.16 -6.02
N MET A 35 -1.14 34.91 -7.29
CA MET A 35 -0.43 33.88 -8.05
C MET A 35 0.84 34.50 -8.65
N PRO A 36 2.05 34.16 -8.14
CA PRO A 36 3.28 34.61 -8.79
C PRO A 36 3.30 34.09 -10.22
N ALA A 37 3.72 34.92 -11.16
CA ALA A 37 3.93 34.58 -12.56
C ALA A 37 5.10 33.59 -12.78
N GLY A 38 5.29 32.62 -11.88
CA GLY A 38 6.33 31.61 -11.88
C GLY A 38 5.74 30.24 -12.20
N GLY A 39 5.41 29.99 -13.46
CA GLY A 39 4.84 28.71 -13.89
C GLY A 39 5.16 28.31 -15.33
N LEU A 40 5.76 29.18 -16.14
CA LEU A 40 6.44 28.76 -17.35
C LEU A 40 7.82 28.21 -16.99
N SER A 41 7.84 27.09 -16.26
CA SER A 41 8.93 26.14 -16.42
C SER A 41 8.72 25.45 -17.77
N ILE A 42 9.01 26.22 -18.83
CA ILE A 42 9.62 25.63 -20.02
C ILE A 42 10.87 24.97 -19.46
N ARG A 43 10.79 23.67 -19.15
CA ARG A 43 11.98 22.84 -19.14
C ARG A 43 12.57 23.04 -20.53
N GLN A 44 13.55 23.93 -20.64
CA GLN A 44 14.52 23.83 -21.71
C GLN A 44 15.00 22.39 -21.64
N ARG A 45 14.53 21.59 -22.60
CA ARG A 45 15.16 20.33 -22.92
C ARG A 45 16.60 20.72 -23.23
N SER A 46 17.47 20.50 -22.26
CA SER A 46 18.89 20.42 -22.51
C SER A 46 19.04 19.41 -23.63
N HIS A 47 19.47 19.87 -24.79
CA HIS A 47 20.02 19.01 -25.82
C HIS A 47 21.30 18.38 -25.25
N SER A 48 21.16 17.36 -24.41
CA SER A 48 22.25 16.44 -24.10
C SER A 48 22.16 15.31 -25.12
N SER A 49 22.73 15.58 -26.29
CA SER A 49 23.33 14.56 -27.13
C SER A 49 24.34 13.77 -26.29
N SER A 50 23.97 12.56 -25.87
CA SER A 50 24.96 11.51 -25.65
C SER A 50 24.31 10.15 -25.66
N LEU A 51 24.58 9.45 -26.76
CA LEU A 51 24.51 8.01 -26.90
C LEU A 51 25.16 7.33 -25.69
N LYS A 52 24.49 6.31 -25.14
CA LYS A 52 25.03 5.00 -24.70
C LYS A 52 24.26 4.41 -23.51
N ASN A 53 24.15 3.09 -23.57
CA ASN A 53 23.71 2.13 -22.55
C ASN A 53 22.22 1.90 -22.36
N SER A 54 21.60 1.40 -23.43
CA SER A 54 20.47 0.46 -23.36
C SER A 54 21.00 -0.96 -23.13
N GLN A 55 21.41 -1.26 -21.91
CA GLN A 55 21.54 -2.63 -21.37
C GLN A 55 21.27 -2.53 -19.86
N ARG A 56 19.99 -2.38 -19.48
CA ARG A 56 19.58 -2.56 -18.10
C ARG A 56 18.81 -3.87 -18.00
N SER A 57 19.60 -4.88 -17.71
CA SER A 57 19.25 -6.19 -17.18
C SER A 57 17.90 -6.23 -16.47
N THR A 58 17.04 -7.09 -17.01
CA THR A 58 15.90 -7.71 -16.37
C THR A 58 16.40 -8.61 -15.24
N ASN A 59 16.76 -8.02 -14.10
CA ASN A 59 17.00 -8.80 -12.90
C ASN A 59 15.63 -9.19 -12.34
N LEU A 60 15.34 -10.49 -12.45
CA LEU A 60 14.28 -11.17 -11.73
C LEU A 60 14.43 -10.84 -10.25
N SER A 61 13.62 -9.89 -9.79
CA SER A 61 13.41 -9.66 -8.37
C SER A 61 12.39 -10.69 -7.91
N THR A 62 12.87 -11.85 -7.50
CA THR A 62 12.16 -12.76 -6.59
C THR A 62 12.14 -12.11 -5.21
N SER A 63 11.54 -10.94 -5.11
CA SER A 63 11.10 -10.42 -3.82
C SER A 63 9.89 -11.26 -3.40
N PRO A 64 9.78 -11.68 -2.13
CA PRO A 64 8.54 -12.25 -1.62
C PRO A 64 7.43 -11.30 -2.01
N ILE A 65 6.34 -11.86 -2.53
CA ILE A 65 5.13 -11.17 -2.94
C ILE A 65 4.72 -10.25 -1.78
N LYS A 66 5.24 -9.02 -1.78
CA LYS A 66 4.70 -7.95 -0.98
C LYS A 66 3.34 -7.79 -1.58
N TYR A 67 2.32 -8.27 -0.87
CA TYR A 67 0.93 -7.94 -1.13
C TYR A 67 0.93 -6.47 -1.55
N GLN A 68 0.79 -6.24 -2.86
CA GLN A 68 0.55 -4.90 -3.35
C GLN A 68 -0.82 -4.63 -2.76
N ALA A 69 -0.83 -3.96 -1.61
CA ALA A 69 -2.02 -3.43 -0.99
C ALA A 69 -2.77 -2.80 -2.15
N ARG A 70 -3.84 -3.47 -2.59
CA ARG A 70 -4.69 -2.93 -3.64
C ARG A 70 -5.09 -1.60 -3.07
N ARG A 71 -4.56 -0.53 -3.66
CA ARG A 71 -4.92 0.82 -3.22
C ARG A 71 -6.40 0.88 -3.53
N CYS A 72 -7.22 0.71 -2.50
CA CYS A 72 -8.65 0.95 -2.56
C CYS A 72 -8.76 2.44 -2.92
N GLU A 73 -8.83 2.73 -4.21
CA GLU A 73 -9.05 4.07 -4.71
C GLU A 73 -10.49 4.38 -4.34
N THR A 74 -10.66 5.22 -3.31
CA THR A 74 -11.99 5.67 -2.91
C THR A 74 -12.66 6.33 -4.11
N ILE A 75 -13.78 5.76 -4.55
CA ILE A 75 -14.51 6.24 -5.72
C ILE A 75 -15.44 7.36 -5.25
N TYR A 76 -15.17 8.58 -5.69
CA TYR A 76 -16.02 9.75 -5.44
C TYR A 76 -17.11 9.81 -6.50
N ARG A 77 -18.35 10.06 -6.11
CA ARG A 77 -19.49 10.19 -7.03
C ARG A 77 -20.16 11.54 -6.89
N CYS A 78 -20.47 12.18 -8.02
CA CYS A 78 -21.29 13.39 -8.02
C CYS A 78 -22.75 13.04 -7.74
N SER A 79 -23.38 13.66 -6.74
CA SER A 79 -24.79 13.41 -6.43
C SER A 79 -25.73 13.91 -7.53
N THR A 80 -25.35 14.99 -8.22
CA THR A 80 -26.17 15.64 -9.25
C THR A 80 -26.20 14.83 -10.55
N CYS A 81 -25.05 14.33 -11.03
CA CYS A 81 -24.96 13.65 -12.33
C CYS A 81 -24.43 12.22 -12.28
N ARG A 82 -24.10 11.69 -11.10
CA ARG A 82 -23.61 10.32 -10.85
C ARG A 82 -22.30 9.95 -11.56
N SER A 83 -21.55 10.93 -12.05
CA SER A 83 -20.20 10.73 -12.59
C SER A 83 -19.27 10.23 -11.48
N LYS A 84 -18.39 9.28 -11.82
CA LYS A 84 -17.44 8.65 -10.90
C LYS A 84 -16.03 9.21 -11.10
N PHE A 85 -15.29 9.39 -10.02
CA PHE A 85 -13.94 9.95 -10.01
C PHE A 85 -13.05 9.16 -9.05
N SER A 86 -11.79 8.95 -9.42
CA SER A 86 -10.81 8.25 -8.58
C SER A 86 -10.22 9.11 -7.45
N HIS A 87 -10.35 10.44 -7.55
CA HIS A 87 -9.74 11.39 -6.61
C HIS A 87 -10.64 12.59 -6.33
N LEU A 88 -10.57 13.11 -5.10
CA LEU A 88 -11.35 14.26 -4.63
C LEU A 88 -11.18 15.49 -5.55
N ARG A 89 -9.94 15.84 -5.92
CA ARG A 89 -9.69 17.04 -6.74
C ARG A 89 -10.34 16.98 -8.13
N ALA A 90 -10.57 15.78 -8.66
CA ALA A 90 -11.23 15.61 -9.95
C ALA A 90 -12.73 15.89 -9.85
N ILE A 91 -13.38 15.45 -8.78
CA ILE A 91 -14.80 15.74 -8.54
C ILE A 91 -15.02 17.22 -8.19
N GLU A 92 -14.11 17.86 -7.44
CA GLU A 92 -14.17 19.30 -7.15
C GLU A 92 -14.15 20.14 -8.44
N ARG A 93 -13.21 19.84 -9.35
CA ARG A 93 -13.16 20.51 -10.66
C ARG A 93 -14.44 20.28 -11.45
N HIS A 94 -14.96 19.05 -11.44
CA HIS A 94 -16.22 18.72 -12.11
C HIS A 94 -17.40 19.54 -11.55
N HIS A 95 -17.51 19.69 -10.23
CA HIS A 95 -18.55 20.50 -9.60
C HIS A 95 -18.46 21.97 -10.00
N TYR A 96 -17.26 22.53 -10.13
CA TYR A 96 -17.08 23.90 -10.60
C TYR A 96 -17.40 24.07 -12.09
N ASP A 97 -16.85 23.20 -12.95
CA ASP A 97 -16.96 23.34 -14.41
C ASP A 97 -18.36 23.01 -14.94
N ILE A 98 -19.03 22.01 -14.35
CA ILE A 98 -20.32 21.48 -14.84
C ILE A 98 -21.51 21.99 -14.01
N HIS A 99 -21.34 22.12 -12.69
CA HIS A 99 -22.43 22.51 -11.78
C HIS A 99 -22.29 23.93 -11.21
N HIS A 100 -21.20 24.64 -11.54
CA HIS A 100 -20.91 25.98 -11.04
C HIS A 100 -20.95 26.10 -9.50
N ILE A 101 -20.63 25.01 -8.81
CA ILE A 101 -20.48 25.01 -7.35
C ILE A 101 -19.09 25.56 -7.02
N ASP A 102 -19.04 26.56 -6.15
CA ASP A 102 -17.78 27.17 -5.71
C ASP A 102 -16.96 26.18 -4.86
N PRO A 103 -15.69 25.89 -5.20
CA PRO A 103 -14.81 25.04 -4.39
C PRO A 103 -14.61 25.54 -2.95
N PHE A 104 -14.82 26.83 -2.69
CA PHE A 104 -14.69 27.41 -1.35
C PHE A 104 -15.96 27.22 -0.50
N ASP A 105 -17.10 26.90 -1.11
CA ASP A 105 -18.31 26.51 -0.39
C ASP A 105 -18.24 25.03 0.02
N THR A 106 -17.58 24.78 1.14
CA THR A 106 -17.34 23.43 1.65
C THR A 106 -18.62 22.65 1.96
N GLU A 107 -19.73 23.34 2.22
CA GLU A 107 -21.00 22.70 2.54
C GLU A 107 -21.70 22.24 1.26
N ALA A 108 -21.80 23.13 0.26
CA ALA A 108 -22.31 22.76 -1.06
C ALA A 108 -21.47 21.64 -1.70
N MET A 109 -20.15 21.68 -1.53
CA MET A 109 -19.24 20.66 -2.09
C MET A 109 -19.36 19.30 -1.40
N LYS A 110 -19.59 19.26 -0.09
CA LYS A 110 -19.88 18.01 0.64
C LYS A 110 -21.23 17.43 0.27
N ASN A 111 -22.27 18.26 0.17
CA ASN A 111 -23.62 17.81 -0.20
C ASN A 111 -23.70 17.31 -1.65
N SER A 112 -22.84 17.81 -2.53
CA SER A 112 -22.73 17.36 -3.91
C SER A 112 -21.84 16.13 -4.11
N THR A 113 -21.05 15.75 -3.09
CA THR A 113 -20.12 14.61 -3.15
C THR A 113 -20.66 13.44 -2.33
N VAL A 114 -21.00 12.33 -2.99
CA VAL A 114 -21.26 11.07 -2.30
C VAL A 114 -19.99 10.25 -2.34
N ILE A 115 -19.49 9.89 -1.16
CA ILE A 115 -18.44 8.89 -1.01
C ILE A 115 -19.17 7.55 -0.86
N ASP A 116 -19.02 6.65 -1.83
CA ASP A 116 -19.49 5.26 -1.66
C ASP A 116 -18.59 4.60 -0.61
N GLN A 117 -18.96 4.73 0.66
CA GLN A 117 -18.29 4.04 1.76
C GLN A 117 -18.69 2.57 1.85
N GLU A 118 -19.81 2.18 1.23
CA GLU A 118 -20.33 0.80 1.27
C GLU A 118 -19.36 -0.21 0.62
N GLU A 119 -18.65 0.17 -0.45
CA GLU A 119 -17.63 -0.71 -1.06
C GLU A 119 -16.36 -0.87 -0.19
N ILE A 120 -16.12 0.03 0.78
CA ILE A 120 -14.91 -0.02 1.62
C ILE A 120 -15.12 -0.93 2.84
N GLN A 121 -16.36 -1.07 3.31
CA GLN A 121 -16.71 -1.88 4.47
C GLN A 121 -16.47 -3.39 4.18
N ASP A 122 -16.90 -3.86 3.01
CA ASP A 122 -16.80 -5.26 2.60
C ASP A 122 -15.33 -5.73 2.51
N ASP A 123 -14.45 -4.89 1.95
CA ASP A 123 -13.02 -5.18 1.84
C ASP A 123 -12.33 -5.27 3.23
N TYR A 124 -12.79 -4.47 4.20
CA TYR A 124 -12.21 -4.45 5.55
C TYR A 124 -12.65 -5.66 6.37
N GLU A 125 -13.92 -6.06 6.26
CA GLU A 125 -14.45 -7.27 6.91
C GLU A 125 -13.77 -8.52 6.35
N GLN A 126 -13.57 -8.60 5.04
CA GLN A 126 -12.92 -9.74 4.39
C GLN A 126 -11.43 -9.86 4.78
N GLN A 127 -10.73 -8.74 4.99
CA GLN A 127 -9.37 -8.75 5.54
C GLN A 127 -9.32 -9.21 6.99
N GLN A 128 -10.26 -8.76 7.83
CA GLN A 128 -10.33 -9.24 9.22
C GLN A 128 -10.60 -10.74 9.29
N GLU A 129 -11.50 -11.25 8.43
CA GLU A 129 -11.81 -12.67 8.38
C GLU A 129 -10.59 -13.50 7.95
N GLN A 130 -9.84 -13.05 6.92
CA GLN A 130 -8.58 -13.70 6.54
C GLN A 130 -7.55 -13.70 7.66
N GLN A 131 -7.41 -12.59 8.38
CA GLN A 131 -6.48 -12.50 9.51
C GLN A 131 -6.89 -13.44 10.65
N LEU A 132 -8.19 -13.59 10.90
CA LEU A 132 -8.71 -14.52 11.92
C LEU A 132 -8.45 -15.98 11.54
N ILE A 133 -8.60 -16.32 10.26
CA ILE A 133 -8.28 -17.65 9.73
C ILE A 133 -6.79 -17.95 9.91
N GLU A 134 -5.91 -16.99 9.61
CA GLU A 134 -4.47 -17.17 9.77
C GLU A 134 -4.06 -17.36 11.25
N ILE A 135 -4.64 -16.59 12.17
CA ILE A 135 -4.42 -16.76 13.62
C ILE A 135 -4.86 -18.14 14.08
N ASN A 136 -6.04 -18.62 13.65
CA ASN A 136 -6.53 -19.94 14.01
C ASN A 136 -5.66 -21.07 13.45
N GLN A 137 -5.14 -20.94 12.22
CA GLN A 137 -4.21 -21.92 11.64
C GLN A 137 -2.89 -21.99 12.42
N VAL A 138 -2.35 -20.83 12.83
CA VAL A 138 -1.16 -20.78 13.67
C VAL A 138 -1.43 -21.44 15.02
N GLN A 139 -2.57 -21.17 15.65
CA GLN A 139 -2.92 -21.77 16.93
C GLN A 139 -3.08 -23.30 16.85
N GLN A 140 -3.69 -23.81 15.78
CA GLN A 140 -3.75 -25.26 15.51
C GLN A 140 -2.36 -25.86 15.38
N SER A 141 -1.46 -25.22 14.63
CA SER A 141 -0.08 -25.72 14.46
C SER A 141 0.72 -25.75 15.77
N ILE A 142 0.43 -24.85 16.72
CA ILE A 142 1.03 -24.86 18.05
C ILE A 142 0.50 -26.04 18.86
N ASN A 143 -0.81 -26.25 18.86
CA ASN A 143 -1.42 -27.36 19.59
C ASN A 143 -0.93 -28.72 19.07
N ASP A 144 -0.80 -28.89 17.74
CA ASP A 144 -0.31 -30.13 17.13
C ASP A 144 1.15 -30.44 17.55
N ARG A 145 1.99 -29.41 17.69
CA ARG A 145 3.38 -29.57 18.15
C ARG A 145 3.45 -30.00 19.62
N ASP A 146 2.54 -29.50 20.45
CA ASP A 146 2.46 -29.88 21.86
C ASP A 146 2.00 -31.34 22.03
N GLU A 147 1.11 -31.83 21.17
CA GLU A 147 0.70 -33.23 21.15
C GLU A 147 1.85 -34.17 20.73
N ASP A 148 2.60 -33.80 19.69
CA ASP A 148 3.78 -34.55 19.25
C ASP A 148 4.86 -34.62 20.33
N GLU A 149 5.11 -33.52 21.05
CA GLU A 149 6.05 -33.49 22.17
C GLU A 149 5.58 -34.36 23.34
N GLN A 150 4.28 -34.30 23.69
CA GLN A 150 3.71 -35.18 24.71
C GLN A 150 3.81 -36.66 24.31
N MET A 151 3.54 -37.00 23.04
CA MET A 151 3.68 -38.35 22.52
C MET A 151 5.13 -38.85 22.58
N ALA A 152 6.10 -37.98 22.25
CA ALA A 152 7.52 -38.30 22.38
C ALA A 152 7.93 -38.58 23.84
N ILE A 153 7.44 -37.77 24.79
CA ILE A 153 7.68 -37.96 26.23
C ILE A 153 7.09 -39.31 26.71
N ILE A 154 5.88 -39.65 26.29
CA ILE A 154 5.22 -40.92 26.63
C ILE A 154 6.00 -42.11 26.07
N GLN A 155 6.42 -42.04 24.80
CA GLN A 155 7.24 -43.09 24.17
C GLN A 155 8.57 -43.28 24.88
N PHE A 156 9.24 -42.19 25.26
CA PHE A 156 10.50 -42.24 26.01
C PHE A 156 10.34 -42.90 27.38
N ARG A 157 9.26 -42.57 28.11
CA ARG A 157 8.94 -43.24 29.40
C ARG A 157 8.69 -44.74 29.23
N ASN A 158 7.97 -45.14 28.19
CA ASN A 158 7.67 -46.55 27.91
C ASN A 158 8.93 -47.35 27.54
N GLN A 159 9.88 -46.75 26.82
CA GLN A 159 11.16 -47.41 26.51
C GLN A 159 12.01 -47.68 27.76
N ASN A 160 12.05 -46.73 28.70
CA ASN A 160 12.80 -46.89 29.95
C ASN A 160 12.21 -47.94 30.88
N GLN A 161 10.88 -48.05 30.98
CA GLN A 161 10.23 -49.09 31.82
C GLN A 161 10.55 -50.52 31.38
N ASN A 162 10.80 -50.74 30.08
CA ASN A 162 11.17 -52.06 29.57
C ASN A 162 12.65 -52.42 29.83
N HIS A 163 13.50 -51.44 30.17
CA HIS A 163 14.92 -51.69 30.44
C HIS A 163 15.18 -52.26 31.84
N ASP A 164 14.28 -52.02 32.80
CA ASP A 164 14.39 -52.56 34.16
C ASP A 164 14.02 -54.06 34.25
N HIS A 165 13.43 -54.63 33.19
CA HIS A 165 13.24 -56.08 33.06
C HIS A 165 14.40 -56.78 32.34
N SER A 166 15.56 -56.13 32.20
CA SER A 166 16.73 -56.75 31.61
C SER A 166 17.14 -57.99 32.42
N PRO A 167 17.21 -59.18 31.79
CA PRO A 167 17.45 -60.43 32.50
C PRO A 167 18.80 -60.37 33.19
N LEU A 168 18.77 -60.53 34.51
CA LEU A 168 19.91 -60.60 35.43
C LEU A 168 21.17 -61.11 34.73
N ILE A 169 22.08 -60.18 34.42
CA ILE A 169 23.42 -60.53 33.96
C ILE A 169 24.10 -61.26 35.12
N VAL A 170 24.14 -62.58 35.02
CA VAL A 170 24.86 -63.47 35.91
C VAL A 170 26.33 -63.08 35.85
N LYS A 171 26.82 -62.40 36.90
CA LYS A 171 28.25 -62.10 37.08
C LYS A 171 29.00 -63.43 37.18
N ILE A 172 29.64 -63.83 36.08
CA ILE A 172 30.63 -64.91 36.09
C ILE A 172 31.92 -64.32 36.66
N GLU A 173 32.19 -64.61 37.93
CA GLU A 173 33.48 -64.33 38.57
C GLU A 173 34.60 -65.08 37.84
N ARG A 174 35.35 -64.38 37.00
CA ARG A 174 36.60 -64.91 36.42
C ARG A 174 37.72 -64.76 37.45
N GLY A 175 38.16 -65.90 37.96
CA GLY A 175 39.23 -66.04 38.93
C GLY A 175 40.55 -65.39 38.53
N LEU A 176 41.14 -64.71 39.51
CA LEU A 176 42.51 -64.20 39.53
C LEU A 176 43.52 -65.34 39.42
N VAL A 177 44.22 -65.43 38.29
CA VAL A 177 45.42 -66.26 38.15
C VAL A 177 46.64 -65.44 38.60
N LYS A 178 47.20 -65.78 39.77
CA LYS A 178 48.46 -65.24 40.29
C LYS A 178 49.64 -65.79 39.47
N GLN A 179 50.38 -64.93 38.75
CA GLN A 179 51.68 -65.28 38.19
C GLN A 179 52.80 -64.96 39.19
N LYS A 180 53.68 -65.94 39.43
CA LYS A 180 54.88 -65.84 40.28
C LYS A 180 56.03 -65.16 39.50
N PRO A 181 56.88 -64.35 40.13
CA PRO A 181 58.09 -63.83 39.50
C PRO A 181 59.22 -64.88 39.48
N ALA A 182 59.84 -65.06 38.31
CA ALA A 182 61.04 -65.86 38.14
C ALA A 182 62.28 -65.03 38.55
N LYS A 183 63.10 -65.61 39.43
CA LYS A 183 64.41 -65.10 39.81
C LYS A 183 65.42 -65.36 38.69
N ARG A 184 66.22 -64.36 38.33
CA ARG A 184 67.64 -64.52 37.99
C ARG A 184 68.37 -63.21 38.18
#